data_AF-Q6N3X9-F1
#
_entry.id   AF-Q6N3X9-F1
#
_cell.length_a   1.000
_cell.length_b   1.000
_cell.length_c   1.000
_cell.angle_alpha   90.00
_cell.angle_beta   90.00
_cell.angle_gamma   90.00
#
_symmetry.space_group_name_H-M   'P 1'
#
loop_
_entity.id
_entity.type
_entity.pdbx_description
1 polymer ?
#
loop_
_entity_poly.entity_id
_entity_poly.type
_entity_poly.pdbx_seq_one_letter_code
_entity_poly.pdbx_strand_id
1 'polypeptide(L)'
;MRLFLIGLAALLIAAPVAALKAADYELSCEASDTWCNISLKQFRKWYPLAWRGDYQGQRNVAFCLRDGCDGAIRTNPITGCAWRMVIVGSGSPKVDSSDTLNLKTDCGKLDAVDREAASAQAARILAKIPRR
;
A
#
# COMPACT_ATOMS: atom_id res chain seq x y z
N MET A 1 46.32 40.97 2.64
CA MET A 1 45.12 40.67 3.44
C MET A 1 44.17 39.85 2.57
N ARG A 2 44.05 38.54 2.82
CA ARG A 2 43.14 37.62 2.09
C ARG A 2 41.83 37.55 2.88
N LEU A 3 40.67 37.64 2.24
CA LEU A 3 39.39 37.11 2.75
C LEU A 3 38.37 37.02 1.58
N PHE A 4 38.37 35.91 0.85
CA PHE A 4 37.39 34.80 0.89
C PHE A 4 35.96 35.16 0.40
N LEU A 5 35.72 34.90 -0.89
CA LEU A 5 34.40 34.73 -1.49
C LEU A 5 33.77 33.43 -0.95
N ILE A 6 32.73 33.54 -0.13
CA ILE A 6 31.94 32.39 0.31
C ILE A 6 30.89 32.12 -0.78
N GLY A 7 31.20 31.16 -1.66
CA GLY A 7 30.21 30.59 -2.58
C GLY A 7 29.27 29.67 -1.82
N LEU A 8 28.00 30.05 -1.71
CA LEU A 8 26.96 29.21 -1.13
C LEU A 8 26.52 28.17 -2.18
N ALA A 9 27.10 26.98 -2.14
CA ALA A 9 26.59 25.84 -2.91
C ALA A 9 25.35 25.28 -2.20
N ALA A 10 24.16 25.59 -2.73
CA ALA A 10 22.91 24.97 -2.29
C ALA A 10 22.88 23.50 -2.72
N LEU A 11 23.19 22.59 -1.81
CA LEU A 11 23.03 21.15 -2.01
C LEU A 11 21.53 20.80 -1.97
N LEU A 12 20.93 20.53 -3.12
CA LEU A 12 19.60 19.93 -3.21
C LEU A 12 19.69 18.48 -2.72
N ILE A 13 19.43 18.26 -1.43
CA ILE A 13 19.24 16.92 -0.89
C ILE A 13 17.89 16.43 -1.42
N ALA A 14 17.92 15.59 -2.45
CA ALA A 14 16.73 14.83 -2.86
C ALA A 14 16.35 13.93 -1.68
N ALA A 15 15.36 14.34 -0.89
CA ALA A 15 14.82 13.50 0.17
C ALA A 15 14.34 12.19 -0.48
N PRO A 16 14.78 11.02 0.01
CA PRO A 16 14.27 9.77 -0.51
C PRO A 16 12.76 9.76 -0.29
N VAL A 17 12.00 9.59 -1.37
CA VAL A 17 10.55 9.39 -1.31
C VAL A 17 10.32 8.26 -0.33
N ALA A 18 9.80 8.58 0.86
CA ALA A 18 9.65 7.62 1.94
C ALA A 18 8.91 6.40 1.40
N ALA A 19 9.53 5.22 1.48
CA ALA A 19 8.86 3.98 1.12
C ALA A 19 7.65 3.83 2.05
N LEU A 20 6.45 3.67 1.48
CA LEU A 20 5.23 3.40 2.23
C LEU A 20 5.44 2.21 3.17
N LYS A 21 5.20 2.41 4.46
CA LYS A 21 5.33 1.39 5.51
C LYS A 21 3.95 1.00 6.02
N ALA A 22 3.85 -0.19 6.62
CA ALA A 22 2.62 -0.64 7.27
C ALA A 22 2.09 0.41 8.27
N ALA A 23 3.01 0.98 9.05
CA ALA A 23 2.74 2.02 10.05
C ALA A 23 2.00 3.25 9.52
N ASP A 24 2.07 3.55 8.22
CA ASP A 24 1.36 4.70 7.63
C ASP A 24 -0.18 4.50 7.65
N TYR A 25 -0.63 3.27 7.83
CA TYR A 25 -2.05 2.88 7.88
C TYR A 25 -2.51 2.42 9.26
N GLU A 26 -1.61 2.21 10.20
CA GLU A 26 -1.97 1.66 11.50
C GLU A 26 -2.72 2.69 12.34
N LEU A 27 -3.79 2.25 13.00
CA LEU A 27 -4.48 2.99 14.04
C LEU A 27 -4.13 2.41 15.41
N SER A 28 -4.41 3.17 16.47
CA SER A 28 -4.24 2.71 17.85
C SER A 28 -5.42 1.83 18.25
N CYS A 29 -5.13 0.61 18.72
CA CYS A 29 -6.10 -0.26 19.37
C CYS A 29 -6.04 -0.04 20.88
N GLU A 30 -7.20 -0.03 21.54
CA GLU A 30 -7.25 -0.14 23.00
C GLU A 30 -6.78 -1.55 23.43
N ALA A 31 -6.19 -1.67 24.62
CA ALA A 31 -5.67 -2.95 25.11
C ALA A 31 -6.77 -4.02 25.29
N SER A 32 -8.00 -3.58 25.58
CA SER A 32 -9.20 -4.42 25.70
C SER A 32 -9.74 -4.92 24.36
N ASP A 33 -9.46 -4.23 23.26
CA ASP A 33 -9.98 -4.59 21.94
C ASP A 33 -9.15 -5.71 21.31
N THR A 34 -9.54 -6.95 21.62
CA THR A 34 -8.82 -8.14 21.17
C THR A 34 -8.81 -8.27 19.64
N TRP A 35 -9.90 -7.92 18.95
CA TRP A 35 -10.01 -8.07 17.50
C TRP A 35 -9.17 -7.04 16.76
N CYS A 36 -9.23 -5.76 17.17
CA CYS A 36 -8.35 -4.73 16.64
C CYS A 36 -6.88 -5.13 16.79
N ASN A 37 -6.47 -5.58 17.98
CA ASN A 37 -5.07 -5.97 18.23
C ASN A 37 -4.62 -7.16 17.38
N ILE A 38 -5.48 -8.17 17.18
CA ILE A 38 -5.21 -9.30 16.29
C ILE A 38 -5.05 -8.82 14.85
N SER A 39 -5.98 -8.01 14.36
CA SER A 39 -5.98 -7.49 13.00
C SER A 39 -4.77 -6.59 12.72
N LEU A 40 -4.39 -5.73 13.67
CA LEU A 40 -3.17 -4.93 13.60
C LEU A 40 -1.92 -5.81 13.48
N LYS A 41 -1.82 -6.86 14.30
CA LYS A 41 -0.70 -7.82 14.26
C LYS A 41 -0.64 -8.56 12.92
N GLN A 42 -1.79 -8.97 12.38
CA GLN A 42 -1.84 -9.65 11.09
C GLN A 42 -1.46 -8.72 9.94
N PHE A 43 -1.95 -7.48 9.93
CA PHE A 43 -1.60 -6.50 8.92
C PHE A 43 -0.09 -6.23 8.88
N ARG A 44 0.55 -6.08 10.04
CA ARG A 44 2.02 -5.96 10.17
C ARG A 44 2.78 -7.13 9.57
N LYS A 45 2.19 -8.33 9.57
CA LYS A 45 2.75 -9.52 8.92
C LYS A 45 2.50 -9.53 7.41
N TRP A 46 1.27 -9.23 6.97
CA TRP A 46 0.87 -9.31 5.57
C TRP A 46 1.49 -8.21 4.71
N TYR A 47 1.63 -6.99 5.22
CA TYR A 47 2.16 -5.86 4.47
C TYR A 47 3.55 -6.11 3.87
N PRO A 48 4.57 -6.54 4.64
CA PRO A 48 5.88 -6.85 4.05
C PRO A 48 5.86 -8.10 3.15
N LEU A 49 4.94 -9.05 3.37
CA LEU A 49 4.76 -10.21 2.48
C LEU A 49 4.19 -9.77 1.12
N ALA A 50 3.21 -8.86 1.10
CA ALA A 50 2.60 -8.34 -0.12
C ALA A 50 3.65 -7.72 -1.05
N TRP A 51 4.58 -6.93 -0.49
CA TRP A 51 5.72 -6.34 -1.21
C TRP A 51 6.74 -7.36 -1.70
N ARG A 52 6.79 -8.56 -1.12
CA ARG A 52 7.61 -9.68 -1.61
C ARG A 52 6.89 -10.55 -2.66
N GLY A 53 5.73 -10.12 -3.14
CA GLY A 53 4.96 -10.87 -4.13
C GLY A 53 4.20 -12.05 -3.53
N ASP A 54 3.91 -12.02 -2.22
CA ASP A 54 3.01 -13.01 -1.62
C ASP A 54 1.55 -12.69 -1.98
N TYR A 55 0.94 -13.58 -2.77
CA TYR A 55 -0.41 -13.42 -3.28
C TYR A 55 -1.45 -13.23 -2.16
N GLN A 56 -1.39 -14.03 -1.09
CA GLN A 56 -2.36 -13.89 0.01
C GLN A 56 -2.14 -12.60 0.80
N GLY A 57 -0.89 -12.23 1.05
CA GLY A 57 -0.53 -10.96 1.65
C GLY A 57 -1.10 -9.78 0.89
N GLN A 58 -1.01 -9.79 -0.45
CA GLN A 58 -1.62 -8.75 -1.30
C GLN A 58 -3.13 -8.67 -1.12
N ARG A 59 -3.84 -9.81 -1.16
CA ARG A 59 -5.30 -9.85 -0.96
C ARG A 59 -5.71 -9.28 0.39
N ASN A 60 -4.98 -9.65 1.44
CA ASN A 60 -5.29 -9.23 2.80
C ASN A 60 -5.00 -7.73 3.02
N VAL A 61 -3.90 -7.22 2.46
CA VAL A 61 -3.61 -5.78 2.50
C VAL A 61 -4.68 -4.98 1.77
N ALA A 62 -5.07 -5.40 0.57
CA ALA A 62 -6.15 -4.76 -0.19
C ALA A 62 -7.46 -4.73 0.60
N PHE A 63 -7.81 -5.86 1.23
CA PHE A 63 -8.99 -5.98 2.07
C PHE A 63 -8.96 -5.01 3.25
N CYS A 64 -7.89 -5.01 4.06
CA CYS A 64 -7.83 -4.12 5.23
C CYS A 64 -7.86 -2.63 4.86
N LEU A 65 -7.25 -2.23 3.74
CA LEU A 65 -7.31 -0.85 3.28
C LEU A 65 -8.71 -0.43 2.81
N ARG A 66 -9.58 -1.39 2.48
CA ARG A 66 -10.98 -1.13 2.14
C ARG A 66 -11.91 -1.25 3.35
N ASP A 67 -11.64 -2.16 4.26
CA ASP A 67 -12.53 -2.55 5.36
C ASP A 67 -12.22 -1.83 6.68
N GLY A 68 -10.95 -1.59 6.95
CA GLY A 68 -10.46 -1.06 8.22
C GLY A 68 -10.02 -2.15 9.20
N CYS A 69 -10.34 -3.42 8.93
CA CYS A 69 -9.88 -4.59 9.70
C CYS A 69 -10.05 -4.40 11.21
N ASP A 70 -11.30 -4.36 11.65
CA ASP A 70 -11.68 -4.19 13.06
C ASP A 70 -11.19 -2.87 13.68
N GLY A 71 -11.13 -1.81 12.87
CA GLY A 71 -10.63 -0.51 13.30
C GLY A 71 -9.12 -0.42 13.50
N ALA A 72 -8.38 -1.49 13.19
CA ALA A 72 -6.93 -1.52 13.32
C ALA A 72 -6.21 -0.70 12.24
N ILE A 73 -6.85 -0.53 11.08
CA ILE A 73 -6.25 0.04 9.88
C ILE A 73 -7.08 1.21 9.38
N ARG A 74 -6.43 2.35 9.16
CA ARG A 74 -7.02 3.49 8.46
C ARG A 74 -7.31 3.09 7.02
N THR A 75 -8.57 3.18 6.63
CA THR A 75 -8.98 2.88 5.26
C THR A 75 -8.30 3.84 4.28
N ASN A 76 -7.91 3.30 3.14
CA ASN A 76 -7.39 4.04 2.00
C ASN A 76 -7.88 3.35 0.72
N PRO A 77 -9.08 3.71 0.24
CA PRO A 77 -9.71 3.06 -0.92
C PRO A 77 -8.87 3.11 -2.19
N ILE A 78 -8.13 4.20 -2.42
CA ILE A 78 -7.21 4.35 -3.57
C ILE A 78 -6.10 3.30 -3.50
N THR A 79 -5.42 3.19 -2.36
CA THR A 79 -4.35 2.20 -2.19
C THR A 79 -4.90 0.77 -2.16
N GLY A 80 -6.07 0.55 -1.56
CA GLY A 80 -6.77 -0.74 -1.59
C GLY A 80 -7.05 -1.18 -3.02
N CYS A 81 -7.62 -0.29 -3.84
CA CYS A 81 -7.84 -0.52 -5.27
C CYS A 81 -6.52 -0.76 -6.02
N ALA A 82 -5.46 -0.01 -5.73
CA ALA A 82 -4.14 -0.24 -6.33
C ALA A 82 -3.63 -1.66 -6.06
N TRP A 83 -3.79 -2.19 -4.85
CA TRP A 83 -3.44 -3.59 -4.55
C TRP A 83 -4.33 -4.60 -5.27
N ARG A 84 -5.63 -4.32 -5.47
CA ARG A 84 -6.50 -5.16 -6.31
C ARG A 84 -6.00 -5.21 -7.75
N MET A 85 -5.58 -4.07 -8.31
CA MET A 85 -4.98 -4.00 -9.64
C MET A 85 -3.65 -4.77 -9.70
N VAL A 86 -2.81 -4.70 -8.67
CA VAL A 86 -1.57 -5.50 -8.56
C VAL A 86 -1.89 -7.00 -8.58
N ILE A 87 -2.89 -7.46 -7.82
CA ILE A 87 -3.26 -8.88 -7.75
C ILE A 87 -3.66 -9.39 -9.14
N VAL A 88 -4.63 -8.72 -9.78
CA VAL A 88 -5.13 -9.11 -11.11
C VAL A 88 -4.06 -8.97 -12.19
N GLY A 89 -3.25 -7.90 -12.13
CA GLY A 89 -2.18 -7.62 -13.09
C GLY A 89 -0.88 -8.40 -12.86
N SER A 90 -0.77 -9.19 -11.78
CA SER A 90 0.47 -9.89 -11.42
C SER A 90 0.84 -11.05 -12.35
N GLY A 91 -0.13 -11.60 -13.10
CA GLY A 91 0.04 -12.83 -13.87
C GLY A 91 0.17 -14.09 -13.01
N SER A 92 -0.10 -14.02 -11.69
CA SER A 92 -0.07 -15.17 -10.80
C SER A 92 -1.11 -16.23 -11.21
N PRO A 93 -0.76 -17.53 -11.26
CA PRO A 93 -1.71 -18.60 -11.58
C PRO A 93 -2.76 -18.82 -10.47
N LYS A 94 -2.61 -18.14 -9.33
CA LYS A 94 -3.57 -18.18 -8.22
C LYS A 94 -4.72 -17.19 -8.38
N VAL A 95 -4.63 -16.24 -9.32
CA VAL A 95 -5.69 -15.25 -9.57
C VAL A 95 -6.96 -15.98 -9.99
N ASP A 96 -8.08 -15.64 -9.35
CA ASP A 96 -9.37 -16.28 -9.59
C ASP A 96 -10.49 -15.25 -9.82
N SER A 97 -11.73 -15.73 -10.03
CA SER A 97 -12.90 -14.88 -10.27
C SER A 97 -13.27 -13.97 -9.10
N SER A 98 -12.89 -14.33 -7.88
CA SER A 98 -13.13 -13.47 -6.72
C SER A 98 -12.18 -12.27 -6.69
N ASP A 99 -10.99 -12.36 -7.30
CA ASP A 99 -10.10 -11.19 -7.43
C ASP A 99 -10.63 -10.15 -8.40
N THR A 100 -11.18 -10.58 -9.54
CA THR A 100 -11.80 -9.65 -10.50
C THR A 100 -13.08 -9.02 -9.94
N LEU A 101 -13.87 -9.78 -9.17
CA LEU A 101 -15.04 -9.26 -8.46
C LEU A 101 -14.65 -8.24 -7.38
N ASN A 102 -13.60 -8.52 -6.60
CA ASN A 102 -13.10 -7.59 -5.60
C ASN A 102 -12.51 -6.33 -6.23
N LEU A 103 -11.78 -6.45 -7.34
CA LEU A 103 -11.31 -5.31 -8.12
C LEU A 103 -12.49 -4.42 -8.55
N LYS A 104 -13.52 -5.01 -9.16
CA LYS A 104 -14.72 -4.28 -9.59
C LYS A 104 -15.43 -3.60 -8.43
N THR A 105 -15.58 -4.29 -7.31
CA THR A 105 -16.27 -3.78 -6.12
C THR A 105 -15.51 -2.64 -5.46
N ASP A 106 -14.21 -2.81 -5.25
CA ASP A 106 -13.39 -1.86 -4.49
C ASP A 106 -13.05 -0.64 -5.34
N CYS A 107 -12.66 -0.84 -6.61
CA CYS A 107 -12.31 0.26 -7.52
C CYS A 107 -13.53 0.95 -8.15
N GLY A 108 -14.68 0.26 -8.25
CA GLY A 108 -15.90 0.83 -8.83
C GLY A 108 -16.51 1.97 -8.02
N LYS A 109 -16.11 2.11 -6.74
CA LYS A 109 -16.55 3.18 -5.84
C LYS A 109 -15.75 4.47 -5.99
N LEU A 110 -14.57 4.39 -6.60
CA LEU A 110 -13.70 5.55 -6.84
C LEU A 110 -14.18 6.33 -8.05
N ASP A 111 -13.95 7.64 -8.08
CA ASP A 111 -14.16 8.44 -9.30
C ASP A 111 -13.04 8.19 -10.33
N ALA A 112 -13.11 8.89 -11.48
CA ALA A 112 -12.12 8.69 -12.53
C ALA A 112 -10.70 9.11 -12.13
N VAL A 113 -10.56 10.18 -11.35
CA VAL A 113 -9.25 10.71 -10.93
C VAL A 113 -8.61 9.79 -9.91
N ASP A 114 -9.38 9.33 -8.92
CA ASP A 114 -8.93 8.41 -7.90
C ASP A 114 -8.59 7.03 -8.47
N ARG A 115 -9.34 6.55 -9.46
CA ARG A 115 -9.00 5.32 -10.19
C ARG A 115 -7.68 5.45 -10.94
N GLU A 116 -7.43 6.59 -11.57
CA GLU A 116 -6.16 6.84 -12.26
C GLU A 116 -4.99 6.91 -11.26
N ALA A 117 -5.20 7.56 -10.12
CA ALA A 117 -4.22 7.58 -9.03
C ALA A 117 -3.91 6.16 -8.51
N ALA A 118 -4.93 5.32 -8.34
CA ALA A 118 -4.79 3.92 -7.95
C ALA A 118 -4.02 3.11 -9.02
N SER A 119 -4.33 3.31 -10.29
CA SER A 119 -3.62 2.69 -11.43
C SER A 119 -2.13 3.06 -11.44
N ALA A 120 -1.83 4.36 -11.34
CA ALA A 120 -0.45 4.83 -11.28
C ALA A 120 0.29 4.27 -10.05
N GLN A 121 -0.38 4.14 -8.91
CA GLN A 121 0.18 3.51 -7.72
C GLN A 121 0.42 2.01 -7.91
N ALA A 122 -0.52 1.28 -8.53
CA ALA A 122 -0.39 -0.14 -8.84
C ALA A 122 0.82 -0.42 -9.74
N ALA A 123 1.02 0.40 -10.78
CA ALA A 123 2.19 0.31 -11.65
C ALA A 123 3.51 0.49 -10.88
N ARG A 124 3.57 1.47 -9.96
CA ARG A 124 4.74 1.67 -9.08
C ARG A 124 4.97 0.50 -8.12
N ILE A 125 3.90 -0.11 -7.61
CA ILE A 125 3.99 -1.29 -6.74
C ILE A 125 4.54 -2.48 -7.53
N LEU A 126 3.95 -2.80 -8.69
CA LEU A 126 4.38 -3.90 -9.55
C LEU A 126 5.86 -3.79 -9.94
N ALA A 127 6.35 -2.58 -10.24
CA ALA A 127 7.75 -2.35 -10.58
C ALA A 127 8.74 -2.66 -9.44
N LYS A 128 8.28 -2.69 -8.19
CA LYS A 128 9.10 -2.95 -6.99
C LYS A 128 8.95 -4.37 -6.46
N ILE A 129 7.91 -5.11 -6.87
CA ILE A 129 7.73 -6.51 -6.48
C ILE A 129 8.73 -7.36 -7.28
N PRO A 130 9.49 -8.25 -6.63
CA PRO A 130 10.40 -9.15 -7.34
C PRO A 130 9.64 -10.00 -8.37
N ARG A 131 10.14 -10.03 -9.62
CA ARG A 131 9.65 -10.97 -10.63
C ARG A 131 10.12 -12.38 -10.24
N ARG A 132 9.23 -13.36 -10.37
CA ARG A 132 9.56 -14.77 -10.15
C ARG A 132 10.12 -15.37 -11.44
#